data_AF-A0A9X5C5V3-F1
#
_entry.id   AF-A0A9X5C5V3-F1
#
_cell.length_a   1.000
_cell.length_b   1.000
_cell.length_c   1.000
_cell.angle_alpha   90.00
_cell.angle_beta   90.00
_cell.angle_gamma   90.00
#
_symmetry.space_group_name_H-M   'P 1'
#
loop_
_entity.id
_entity.type
_entity.pdbx_description
1 polymer ?
#
loop_
_entity_poly.entity_id
_entity_poly.type
_entity_poly.pdbx_seq_one_letter_code
_entity_poly.pdbx_strand_id
1 'polypeptide(L)' 'MGHFTFEEMNLMCIYNTGTRAGLMESLTEMRGYLSPEETELMELTDSALHKLRAMTDAEFDSLELYTDFDE' A
#
# COMPACT_ATOMS: atom_id res chain seq x y z
N MET A 1 -9.85 12.91 0.43
CA MET A 1 -8.99 11.71 0.47
C MET A 1 -8.93 11.21 1.90
N GLY A 2 -9.32 9.96 2.15
CA GLY A 2 -9.07 9.36 3.45
C GLY A 2 -7.58 9.11 3.61
N HIS A 3 -6.99 9.45 4.75
CA HIS A 3 -5.60 9.13 5.05
C HIS A 3 -5.39 7.60 5.08
N PHE A 4 -4.15 7.16 4.83
CA PHE A 4 -3.79 5.77 5.03
C PHE A 4 -3.82 5.42 6.51
N THR A 5 -4.23 4.19 6.82
CA THR A 5 -4.11 3.62 8.16
C THR A 5 -2.67 3.20 8.42
N PHE A 6 -2.33 2.96 9.67
CA PHE A 6 -1.01 2.44 10.04
C PHE A 6 -0.69 1.11 9.35
N GLU A 7 -1.67 0.21 9.26
CA GLU A 7 -1.52 -1.09 8.59
C GLU A 7 -1.27 -0.93 7.09
N GLU A 8 -1.98 -0.01 6.43
CA GLU A 8 -1.76 0.29 5.01
C GLU A 8 -0.38 0.91 4.79
N MET A 9 0.06 1.81 5.67
CA MET A 9 1.39 2.43 5.59
C MET A 9 2.50 1.37 5.76
N ASN A 10 2.37 0.46 6.71
CA ASN A 10 3.31 -0.64 6.89
C ASN A 10 3.34 -1.57 5.68
N LEU A 11 2.15 -1.95 5.18
CA LEU A 11 2.04 -2.77 3.97
C LEU A 11 2.72 -2.07 2.79
N MET A 12 2.43 -0.79 2.58
CA MET A 12 3.00 0.00 1.50
C MET A 12 4.52 0.12 1.63
N CYS A 13 5.07 0.27 2.84
CA CYS A 13 6.51 0.35 3.03
C CYS A 13 7.22 -0.96 2.65
N ILE A 14 6.64 -2.12 2.99
CA ILE A 14 7.19 -3.44 2.63
C ILE A 14 7.28 -3.63 1.10
N TYR A 15 6.28 -3.16 0.37
CA TYR A 15 6.18 -3.31 -1.09
C TYR A 15 6.62 -2.06 -1.87
N ASN A 16 7.17 -1.04 -1.20
CA ASN A 16 7.54 0.21 -1.86
C ASN A 16 8.74 0.00 -2.78
N THR A 17 8.56 0.32 -4.06
CA THR A 17 9.61 0.28 -5.09
C THR A 17 10.16 1.67 -5.41
N GLY A 18 9.75 2.69 -4.66
CA GLY A 18 10.18 4.08 -4.81
C GLY A 18 9.30 4.91 -5.75
N THR A 19 8.26 4.33 -6.36
CA THR A 19 7.27 5.05 -7.16
C THR A 19 5.86 4.57 -6.86
N ARG A 20 4.87 5.45 -7.00
CA ARG A 20 3.44 5.09 -6.80
C ARG A 20 3.01 3.96 -7.73
N ALA A 21 3.39 4.04 -9.01
CA ALA A 21 3.05 3.03 -10.01
C ALA A 21 3.69 1.68 -9.68
N GLY A 22 4.98 1.66 -9.35
CA GLY A 22 5.67 0.41 -9.00
C GLY A 22 5.13 -0.21 -7.71
N LEU A 23 4.79 0.59 -6.69
CA LEU A 23 4.14 0.09 -5.48
C LEU A 23 2.78 -0.54 -5.80
N MET A 24 1.97 0.11 -6.65
CA MET A 24 0.68 -0.44 -7.07
C MET A 24 0.84 -1.76 -7.84
N GLU A 25 1.86 -1.89 -8.69
CA GLU A 25 2.18 -3.15 -9.37
C GLU A 25 2.55 -4.24 -8.35
N SER A 26 3.45 -3.96 -7.42
CA SER A 26 3.86 -4.92 -6.38
C SER A 26 2.69 -5.36 -5.50
N LEU A 27 1.81 -4.45 -5.09
CA LEU A 27 0.60 -4.78 -4.33
C LEU A 27 -0.41 -5.59 -5.16
N THR A 28 -0.54 -5.29 -6.45
CA THR A 28 -1.42 -6.05 -7.36
C THR A 28 -0.90 -7.47 -7.58
N GLU A 29 0.41 -7.63 -7.73
CA GLU A 29 1.06 -8.94 -7.85
C GLU A 29 0.89 -9.75 -6.56
N MET A 30 1.20 -9.15 -5.40
CA MET A 30 1.00 -9.79 -4.10
C MET A 30 -0.45 -10.24 -3.90
N ARG A 31 -1.41 -9.39 -4.26
CA ARG A 31 -2.83 -9.72 -4.20
C ARG A 31 -3.20 -10.94 -5.03
N GLY A 32 -2.53 -11.16 -6.16
CA GLY A 32 -2.74 -12.33 -7.02
C GLY A 32 -2.31 -13.65 -6.37
N TYR A 33 -1.45 -13.60 -5.35
CA TYR A 33 -1.02 -14.77 -4.57
C TYR A 33 -1.91 -15.06 -3.36
N LEU A 34 -2.74 -14.09 -2.94
CA LEU A 34 -3.61 -14.27 -1.78
C LEU A 34 -4.75 -15.25 -2.08
N SER A 35 -4.95 -16.15 -1.14
CA SER A 35 -6.07 -17.10 -1.14
C SER A 35 -7.36 -16.39 -0.75
N PRO A 36 -8.54 -16.88 -1.19
CA PRO A 36 -9.83 -16.31 -0.80
C PRO A 36 -10.11 -16.35 0.71
N GLU A 37 -9.37 -17.16 1.46
CA GLU A 37 -9.44 -17.25 2.93
C GLU A 37 -8.67 -16.11 3.62
N GLU A 38 -7.75 -15.44 2.93
CA GLU A 38 -6.94 -14.32 3.46
C GLU A 38 -7.69 -12.98 3.34
N THR A 39 -8.97 -12.96 3.73
CA THR A 39 -9.87 -11.83 3.50
C THR A 39 -9.38 -10.51 4.09
N GLU A 40 -8.81 -10.52 5.29
CA GLU A 40 -8.33 -9.30 5.94
C GLU A 40 -7.17 -8.65 5.14
N LEU A 41 -6.20 -9.45 4.71
CA LEU A 41 -5.07 -8.97 3.92
C LEU A 41 -5.51 -8.55 2.51
N MET A 42 -6.49 -9.25 1.93
CA MET A 42 -7.12 -8.86 0.67
C MET A 42 -7.80 -7.49 0.77
N GLU A 43 -8.62 -7.27 1.80
CA GLU A 43 -9.31 -6.00 2.03
C GLU A 43 -8.34 -4.85 2.31
N LEU A 44 -7.30 -5.11 3.11
CA LEU A 44 -6.22 -4.16 3.37
C LEU A 44 -5.51 -3.74 2.07
N THR A 45 -5.15 -4.72 1.24
CA THR A 45 -4.47 -4.49 -0.04
C THR A 45 -5.38 -3.74 -1.02
N ASP A 46 -6.67 -4.08 -1.07
CA ASP A 46 -7.66 -3.37 -1.90
C ASP A 46 -7.83 -1.93 -1.48
N SER A 47 -7.96 -1.68 -0.18
CA SER A 47 -8.12 -0.33 0.37
C SER A 47 -6.89 0.52 0.05
N ALA A 48 -5.68 -0.02 0.25
CA ALA A 48 -4.44 0.67 -0.09
C ALA A 48 -4.36 0.98 -1.60
N LEU A 49 -4.65 0.01 -2.47
CA LEU A 49 -4.68 0.18 -3.92
C LEU A 49 -5.71 1.22 -4.36
N HIS A 50 -6.89 1.25 -3.75
CA HIS A 50 -7.93 2.22 -4.05
C HIS A 50 -7.47 3.64 -3.73
N LYS A 51 -6.86 3.85 -2.55
CA LYS A 51 -6.32 5.15 -2.13
C LYS A 51 -5.15 5.60 -3.02
N LEU A 52 -4.23 4.69 -3.34
CA LEU A 52 -3.12 4.95 -4.27
C LEU A 52 -3.58 5.34 -5.68
N ARG A 53 -4.63 4.70 -6.20
CA ARG A 53 -5.22 5.05 -7.50
C ARG A 53 -5.84 6.44 -7.52
N ALA A 54 -6.41 6.84 -6.40
CA ALA A 54 -7.14 8.08 -6.31
C ALA A 54 -6.19 9.29 -6.10
N MET A 55 -4.95 9.07 -5.65
CA MET A 55 -3.95 10.13 -5.46
C MET A 55 -2.97 10.31 -6.62
N THR A 56 -2.33 11.46 -6.63
CA THR A 56 -1.30 11.85 -7.59
C THR A 56 0.10 11.38 -7.16
N ASP A 57 1.05 11.36 -8.10
CA ASP A 57 2.45 11.05 -7.80
C ASP A 57 3.05 12.08 -6.81
N ALA A 58 2.68 13.36 -6.91
CA ALA A 58 3.15 14.41 -6.00
C ALA A 58 2.63 14.23 -4.55
N GLU A 59 1.39 13.78 -4.39
CA GLU A 59 0.84 13.42 -3.07
C GLU A 59 1.56 12.19 -2.52
N PHE A 60 1.86 11.20 -3.38
CA PHE A 60 2.62 10.01 -2.99
C PHE A 60 4.05 10.34 -2.56
N ASP A 61 4.76 11.19 -3.30
CA ASP A 61 6.12 11.62 -2.96
C ASP A 61 6.17 12.42 -1.65
N SER A 62 5.03 12.99 -1.23
CA SER A 62 4.89 13.65 0.07
C SER A 62 4.58 12.67 1.22
N LEU A 63 4.33 11.39 0.94
CA LEU A 63 4.16 10.37 1.96
C LEU A 63 5.54 9.96 2.50
N GLU A 64 5.77 10.24 3.77
CA GLU A 64 6.90 9.66 4.48
C GLU A 64 6.56 8.21 4.85
N LEU A 65 6.87 7.28 3.94
CA LEU A 65 6.76 5.84 4.18
C LEU A 65 7.89 5.39 5.12
N TYR A 66 7.78 5.79 6.39
CA TYR A 66 8.70 5.37 7.43
C TYR A 66 8.13 4.13 8.13
N THR A 67 8.94 3.09 8.24
CA THR A 67 8.64 1.97 9.13
C THR A 67 9.12 2.30 10.52
N ASP A 68 8.23 2.19 11.50
CA ASP A 68 8.55 2.29 12.92
C ASP A 68 9.21 0.97 13.40
N PHE A 69 10.31 0.57 12.75
CA PHE A 69 11.13 -0.58 13.17
C PHE A 69 12.25 -0.17 14.15
N ASP A 70 12.29 1.09 14.57
CA ASP A 70 13.27 1.67 15.51
C ASP A 70 12.76 1.68 16.98
N GLU A 71 12.15 0.58 17.44
CA GLU A 71 11.91 0.33 18.89
C GLU A 71 12.51 -1.00 19.39
#